data_AF-A0A819PHB9-F1
#
_entry.id   AF-A0A819PHB9-F1
#
_cell.length_a   1.000
_cell.length_b   1.000
_cell.length_c   1.000
_cell.angle_alpha   90.00
_cell.angle_beta   90.00
_cell.angle_gamma   90.00
#
_symmetry.space_group_name_H-M   'P 1'
#
loop_
_entity.id
_entity.type
_entity.pdbx_description
1 polymer ?
#
loop_
_entity_poly.entity_id
_entity_poly.type
_entity_poly.pdbx_seq_one_letter_code
_entity_poly.pdbx_strand_id
1 'polypeptide(L)'
;MRNLRLPRITYHFIFKLFSDHPNIIFDTSFQLSREQFRTMILYDWKAGLTYKESHARLVQAWGDQAPSDRTFLNWFHEFELNKFNVEDAPRAGRPRTSVNEDTINAVRSIIEYDPHSTYVQIEDVLGIRVTAIKSIIRDYLKLRNVCARWVPHQLTDK
;
A
#
# COMPACT_ATOMS: atom_id res chain seq x y z
N MET A 1 71.33 3.60 -8.99
CA MET A 1 70.18 3.33 -8.12
C MET A 1 69.20 4.51 -8.26
N ARG A 2 68.12 4.36 -9.03
CA ARG A 2 67.11 5.42 -9.20
C ARG A 2 65.80 4.89 -8.61
N ASN A 3 65.32 5.60 -7.59
CA ASN A 3 64.13 5.30 -6.82
C ASN A 3 62.88 5.28 -7.71
N LEU A 4 62.13 4.17 -7.71
CA LEU A 4 60.81 4.07 -8.33
C LEU A 4 59.81 4.86 -7.48
N ARG A 5 59.45 6.07 -7.93
CA ARG A 5 58.30 6.83 -7.43
C ARG A 5 57.05 6.22 -8.04
N LEU A 6 56.23 5.53 -7.24
CA LEU A 6 54.88 5.16 -7.63
C LEU A 6 54.06 6.45 -7.85
N PRO A 7 53.32 6.58 -8.97
CA PRO A 7 52.49 7.75 -9.19
C PRO A 7 51.33 7.77 -8.18
N ARG A 8 51.18 8.90 -7.49
CA ARG A 8 49.99 9.24 -6.71
C ARG A 8 48.79 9.19 -7.65
N ILE A 9 47.93 8.20 -7.49
CA ILE A 9 46.66 8.08 -8.20
C ILE A 9 45.77 9.22 -7.69
N THR A 10 45.75 10.34 -8.40
CA THR A 10 44.86 11.46 -8.13
C THR A 10 43.51 11.20 -8.81
N TYR A 11 42.43 11.66 -8.17
CA TYR A 11 41.02 11.48 -8.55
C TYR A 11 40.68 11.71 -10.04
N HIS A 12 41.51 12.47 -10.76
CA HIS A 12 41.39 12.69 -12.20
C HIS A 12 41.50 11.40 -13.04
N PHE A 13 42.27 10.40 -12.60
CA PHE A 13 42.44 9.14 -13.34
C PHE A 13 41.22 8.23 -13.24
N ILE A 14 40.49 8.29 -12.12
CA ILE A 14 39.23 7.54 -11.91
C ILE A 14 38.11 8.13 -12.79
N PHE A 15 38.03 9.46 -12.90
CA PHE A 15 37.05 10.13 -13.76
C PHE A 15 37.22 9.78 -15.25
N LYS A 16 38.46 9.51 -15.68
CA LYS A 16 38.75 9.15 -17.07
C LYS A 16 38.34 7.71 -17.40
N LEU A 17 38.53 6.76 -16.48
CA LEU A 17 38.06 5.37 -16.62
C LEU A 17 36.52 5.26 -16.68
N PHE A 18 35.80 6.22 -16.10
CA PHE A 18 34.33 6.26 -16.15
C PHE A 18 33.79 6.80 -17.49
N SER A 19 34.64 7.35 -18.35
CA SER A 19 34.23 8.00 -19.60
C SER A 19 34.22 7.07 -20.82
N ASP A 20 34.73 5.84 -20.70
CA ASP A 20 35.01 4.94 -21.85
C ASP A 20 33.93 3.85 -22.10
N HIS A 21 32.76 3.95 -21.48
CA HIS A 21 31.63 3.02 -21.72
C HIS A 21 30.33 3.74 -22.13
N PRO A 22 30.21 4.17 -23.40
CA PRO A 22 29.08 5.00 -23.85
C PRO A 22 27.82 4.22 -24.27
N ASN A 23 27.61 2.97 -23.82
CA ASN A 23 26.45 2.15 -24.21
C ASN A 23 25.86 1.32 -23.07
N ILE A 24 25.65 1.92 -21.91
CA ILE A 24 24.59 1.46 -21.01
C ILE A 24 23.67 2.67 -20.85
N ILE A 25 22.56 2.65 -21.59
CA ILE A 25 21.42 3.51 -21.30
C ILE A 25 20.96 3.06 -19.91
N PHE A 26 21.47 3.68 -18.85
CA PHE A 26 20.83 3.60 -17.54
C PHE A 26 19.52 4.35 -17.71
N ASP A 27 18.45 3.58 -17.88
CA ASP A 27 17.11 4.09 -17.73
C ASP A 27 16.98 4.63 -16.30
N THR A 28 17.15 5.95 -16.14
CA THR A 28 17.04 6.64 -14.85
C THR A 28 15.62 6.64 -14.30
N SER A 29 14.66 5.99 -14.98
CA SER A 29 13.28 5.85 -14.54
C SER A 29 12.97 4.52 -13.83
N PHE A 30 13.90 3.56 -13.81
CA PHE A 30 13.68 2.30 -13.09
C PHE A 30 13.71 2.52 -11.58
N GLN A 31 12.55 2.35 -10.95
CA GLN A 31 12.38 2.43 -9.50
C GLN A 31 11.97 1.06 -8.96
N LEU A 32 12.67 0.61 -7.93
CA LEU A 32 12.29 -0.62 -7.25
C LEU A 32 11.09 -0.40 -6.33
N SER A 33 10.17 -1.36 -6.33
CA SER A 33 9.11 -1.43 -5.34
C SER A 33 9.67 -1.77 -3.96
N ARG A 34 8.92 -1.43 -2.91
CA ARG A 34 9.27 -1.80 -1.53
C ARG A 34 9.45 -3.31 -1.36
N GLU A 35 8.64 -4.10 -2.05
CA GLU A 35 8.69 -5.58 -2.02
C GLU A 35 9.97 -6.08 -2.68
N GLN A 36 10.39 -5.49 -3.80
CA GLN A 36 11.64 -5.86 -4.45
C GLN A 36 12.85 -5.61 -3.55
N PHE A 37 12.90 -4.48 -2.85
CA PHE A 37 13.95 -4.23 -1.85
C PHE A 37 13.97 -5.29 -0.75
N ARG A 38 12.80 -5.65 -0.21
CA ARG A 38 12.70 -6.69 0.82
C ARG A 38 13.16 -8.05 0.32
N THR A 39 12.89 -8.40 -0.93
CA THR A 39 13.42 -9.62 -1.56
C THR A 39 14.95 -9.59 -1.65
N MET A 40 15.54 -8.44 -1.98
CA MET A 40 17.01 -8.29 -2.00
C MET A 40 17.61 -8.43 -0.60
N ILE A 41 16.98 -7.84 0.42
CA ILE A 41 17.39 -7.99 1.82
C ILE A 41 17.30 -9.47 2.24
N LEU A 42 16.23 -10.16 1.87
CA LEU A 42 16.06 -11.59 2.15
C LEU A 42 17.16 -12.44 1.49
N TYR A 43 17.50 -12.11 0.24
CA TYR A 43 18.59 -12.77 -0.48
C TYR A 43 19.94 -12.59 0.23
N ASP A 44 20.28 -11.36 0.60
CA ASP A 44 21.53 -11.07 1.30
C ASP A 44 21.59 -11.73 2.68
N TRP A 45 20.47 -11.76 3.41
CA TRP A 45 20.37 -12.48 4.69
C TRP A 45 20.58 -13.99 4.51
N LYS A 46 19.97 -14.60 3.48
CA LYS A 46 20.18 -16.02 3.14
C LYS A 46 21.62 -16.30 2.69
N ALA A 47 22.28 -15.33 2.08
CA ALA A 47 23.70 -15.41 1.71
C ALA A 47 24.65 -15.23 2.91
N GLY A 48 24.12 -15.00 4.12
CA GLY A 48 24.89 -14.88 5.35
C GLY A 48 25.59 -13.53 5.53
N LEU A 49 25.20 -12.51 4.76
CA LEU A 49 25.73 -11.16 4.96
C LEU A 49 25.22 -10.59 6.28
N THR A 50 26.08 -9.81 6.93
CA THR A 50 25.63 -9.03 8.08
C THR A 50 24.72 -7.88 7.61
N TYR A 51 23.85 -7.45 8.52
CA TYR A 51 22.99 -6.28 8.33
C TYR A 51 23.72 -5.06 7.74
N LYS A 52 24.89 -4.71 8.30
CA LYS A 52 25.66 -3.51 7.90
C LYS A 52 26.21 -3.63 6.49
N GLU A 53 26.71 -4.81 6.12
CA GLU A 53 27.26 -5.09 4.80
C GLU A 53 26.17 -5.03 3.72
N SER A 54 25.03 -5.68 4.00
CA SER A 54 23.89 -5.68 3.09
C SER A 54 23.31 -4.27 2.92
N HIS A 55 23.15 -3.50 3.99
CA HIS A 55 22.64 -2.13 3.91
C HIS A 55 23.61 -1.21 3.14
N ALA A 56 24.91 -1.28 3.42
CA ALA A 56 25.91 -0.51 2.69
C ALA A 56 25.91 -0.84 1.19
N ARG A 57 25.79 -2.11 0.84
CA ARG A 57 25.70 -2.57 -0.55
C ARG A 57 24.45 -2.03 -1.26
N LEU A 58 23.29 -2.10 -0.61
CA LEU A 58 22.04 -1.60 -1.20
C LEU A 58 22.03 -0.08 -1.33
N VAL A 59 22.57 0.66 -0.35
CA VAL A 59 22.75 2.12 -0.45
C VAL A 59 23.75 2.49 -1.54
N GLN A 60 24.84 1.74 -1.71
CA GLN A 60 25.81 1.98 -2.77
C GLN A 60 25.20 1.79 -4.17
N ALA A 61 24.30 0.80 -4.33
CA ALA A 61 23.66 0.51 -5.61
C ALA A 61 22.48 1.43 -5.92
N TRP A 62 21.66 1.77 -4.93
CA TRP A 62 20.36 2.44 -5.12
C TRP A 62 20.27 3.85 -4.52
N GLY A 63 21.28 4.29 -3.77
CA GLY A 63 21.34 5.63 -3.18
C GLY A 63 20.09 5.95 -2.35
N ASP A 64 19.46 7.07 -2.69
CA ASP A 64 18.26 7.58 -2.00
C ASP A 64 17.01 6.70 -2.18
N GLN A 65 17.01 5.78 -3.16
CA GLN A 65 15.90 4.82 -3.31
C GLN A 65 15.99 3.67 -2.32
N ALA A 66 17.16 3.44 -1.71
CA ALA A 66 17.35 2.36 -0.75
C ALA A 66 16.45 2.56 0.50
N PRO A 67 15.94 1.47 1.10
CA PRO A 67 15.21 1.56 2.36
C PRO A 67 16.04 2.22 3.45
N SER A 68 15.37 2.93 4.35
CA SER A 68 16.05 3.50 5.53
C SER A 68 16.65 2.41 6.41
N ASP A 69 17.71 2.77 7.13
CA ASP A 69 18.40 1.90 8.12
C ASP A 69 17.40 1.20 9.07
N ARG A 70 16.43 1.96 9.62
CA ARG A 70 15.36 1.39 10.46
C ARG A 70 14.52 0.33 9.75
N THR A 71 14.14 0.59 8.49
CA THR A 71 13.34 -0.35 7.70
C THR A 71 14.12 -1.63 7.45
N PHE A 72 15.40 -1.49 7.12
CA PHE A 72 16.32 -2.58 6.89
C PHE A 72 16.48 -3.46 8.13
N LEU A 73 16.63 -2.83 9.30
CA LEU A 73 16.84 -3.53 10.56
C LEU A 73 15.60 -4.32 10.96
N ASN A 74 14.41 -3.75 10.75
CA ASN A 74 13.16 -4.45 10.98
C ASN A 74 13.05 -5.71 10.10
N TRP A 75 13.41 -5.64 8.81
CA TRP A 75 13.36 -6.80 7.92
C TRP A 75 14.36 -7.90 8.32
N PHE A 76 15.59 -7.53 8.67
CA PHE A 76 16.56 -8.49 9.21
C PHE A 76 16.02 -9.20 10.45
N HIS A 77 15.39 -8.46 11.37
CA HIS A 77 14.77 -9.04 12.57
C HIS A 77 13.58 -9.95 12.24
N GLU A 78 12.71 -9.59 11.29
CA GLU A 78 11.63 -10.48 10.84
C GLU A 78 12.17 -11.79 10.25
N PHE A 79 13.30 -11.75 9.53
CA PHE A 79 13.94 -12.95 8.98
C PHE A 79 14.58 -13.83 10.05
N GLU A 80 15.16 -13.25 11.10
CA GLU A 80 15.60 -13.99 12.30
C GLU A 80 14.44 -14.72 12.98
N LEU A 81 13.23 -14.15 12.93
CA LEU A 81 11.99 -14.76 13.40
C LEU A 81 11.37 -15.76 12.40
N ASN A 82 12.09 -16.14 11.34
CA ASN A 82 11.64 -17.04 10.26
C ASN A 82 10.39 -16.56 9.51
N LYS A 83 10.14 -15.25 9.44
CA LYS A 83 9.02 -14.69 8.68
C LYS A 83 9.52 -14.17 7.33
N PHE A 84 9.28 -14.97 6.29
CA PHE A 84 9.77 -14.70 4.94
C PHE A 84 8.73 -14.08 3.99
N ASN A 85 7.55 -13.70 4.50
CA ASN A 85 6.56 -13.04 3.66
C ASN A 85 7.01 -11.59 3.38
N VAL A 86 7.33 -11.33 2.11
CA VAL A 86 7.86 -10.07 1.62
C VAL A 86 6.72 -9.07 1.34
N GLU A 87 5.51 -9.57 1.10
CA GLU A 87 4.33 -8.76 0.79
C GLU A 87 3.82 -8.03 2.04
N ASP A 88 3.18 -6.88 1.84
CA ASP A 88 2.46 -6.21 2.91
C ASP A 88 1.28 -7.06 3.37
N ALA A 89 1.22 -7.36 4.66
CA ALA A 89 0.03 -7.96 5.26
C ALA A 89 -1.21 -7.06 5.00
N PRO A 90 -2.41 -7.67 4.89
CA PRO A 90 -3.64 -6.91 4.71
C PRO A 90 -3.76 -5.87 5.82
N ARG A 91 -3.78 -4.60 5.44
CA ARG A 91 -3.88 -3.50 6.40
C ARG A 91 -5.31 -3.44 6.87
N ALA A 92 -5.52 -3.68 8.16
CA ALA A 92 -6.76 -3.29 8.81
C ALA A 92 -6.85 -1.76 8.66
N GLY A 93 -7.68 -1.30 7.72
CA GLY A 93 -8.06 0.11 7.68
C GLY A 93 -8.72 0.51 8.99
N ARG A 94 -8.85 1.81 9.25
CA ARG A 94 -9.63 2.27 10.41
C ARG A 94 -11.05 1.70 10.27
N PRO A 95 -11.52 0.83 11.19
CA PRO A 95 -12.91 0.41 11.16
C PRO A 95 -13.77 1.68 11.29
N ARG A 96 -14.79 1.80 10.43
CA ARG A 96 -15.75 2.90 10.57
C ARG A 96 -16.49 2.67 11.87
N THR A 97 -16.07 3.39 12.92
CA THR A 97 -16.52 3.28 14.32
C THR A 97 -18.04 3.46 14.54
N SER A 98 -18.82 3.66 13.48
CA SER A 98 -20.26 3.88 13.52
C SER A 98 -21.08 2.75 12.89
N VAL A 99 -20.46 1.69 12.38
CA VAL A 99 -21.17 0.59 11.70
C VAL A 99 -21.02 -0.70 12.50
N ASN A 100 -22.07 -1.04 13.24
CA ASN A 100 -22.22 -2.26 14.02
C ASN A 100 -23.33 -3.13 13.41
N GLU A 101 -23.36 -4.42 13.75
CA GLU A 101 -24.40 -5.35 13.27
C GLU A 101 -25.81 -4.86 13.61
N ASP A 102 -26.02 -4.32 14.81
CA ASP A 102 -27.31 -3.75 15.23
C ASP A 102 -27.74 -2.59 14.33
N THR A 103 -26.81 -1.70 13.98
CA THR A 103 -27.09 -0.55 13.11
C THR A 103 -27.37 -1.00 11.67
N ILE A 104 -26.71 -2.07 11.20
CA ILE A 104 -26.95 -2.65 9.88
C ILE A 104 -28.37 -3.23 9.82
N ASN A 105 -28.76 -3.99 10.84
CA ASN A 105 -30.08 -4.60 10.94
C ASN A 105 -31.18 -3.55 11.09
N ALA A 106 -30.97 -2.51 11.90
CA ALA A 106 -31.93 -1.42 12.04
C ALA A 106 -32.17 -0.68 10.71
N VAL A 107 -31.10 -0.37 9.95
CA VAL A 107 -31.23 0.23 8.61
C VAL A 107 -31.96 -0.72 7.66
N ARG A 108 -31.66 -2.03 7.70
CA ARG A 108 -32.36 -3.03 6.88
C ARG A 108 -33.85 -3.04 7.15
N SER A 109 -34.26 -3.08 8.42
CA SER A 109 -35.68 -3.10 8.79
C SER A 109 -36.46 -1.88 8.31
N ILE A 110 -35.84 -0.69 8.32
CA ILE A 110 -36.48 0.52 7.79
C ILE A 110 -36.68 0.43 6.27
N ILE A 111 -35.67 -0.06 5.53
CA ILE A 111 -35.74 -0.20 4.08
C ILE A 111 -36.75 -1.29 3.66
N GLU A 112 -36.84 -2.38 4.42
CA GLU A 112 -37.83 -3.44 4.19
C GLU A 112 -39.26 -2.96 4.46
N TYR A 113 -39.44 -2.08 5.45
CA TYR A 113 -40.73 -1.46 5.76
C TYR A 113 -41.13 -0.40 4.71
N ASP A 114 -40.21 0.51 4.37
CA ASP A 114 -40.41 1.54 3.36
C ASP A 114 -39.17 1.66 2.44
N PRO A 115 -39.23 1.04 1.24
CA PRO A 115 -38.17 1.13 0.24
C PRO A 115 -37.95 2.56 -0.32
N HIS A 116 -38.86 3.50 -0.07
CA HIS A 116 -38.77 4.89 -0.51
C HIS A 116 -38.21 5.83 0.57
N SER A 117 -37.84 5.29 1.74
CA SER A 117 -37.24 6.05 2.83
C SER A 117 -35.98 6.81 2.39
N THR A 118 -35.94 8.10 2.70
CA THR A 118 -34.78 8.97 2.41
C THR A 118 -33.70 8.80 3.47
N TYR A 119 -32.45 9.11 3.12
CA TYR A 119 -31.34 9.04 4.08
C TYR A 119 -31.56 9.90 5.33
N VAL A 120 -32.23 11.05 5.18
CA VAL A 120 -32.53 11.97 6.28
C VAL A 120 -33.56 11.36 7.23
N GLN A 121 -34.63 10.73 6.70
CA GLN A 121 -35.60 10.02 7.54
C GLN A 121 -34.96 8.87 8.32
N ILE A 122 -34.05 8.12 7.69
CA ILE A 122 -33.32 7.04 8.37
C ILE A 122 -32.40 7.62 9.46
N GLU A 123 -31.74 8.75 9.21
CA GLU A 123 -30.92 9.46 10.21
C GLU A 123 -31.77 9.95 11.38
N ASP A 124 -32.94 10.54 11.12
CA ASP A 124 -33.85 11.03 12.15
C ASP A 124 -34.36 9.88 13.05
N VAL A 125 -34.60 8.69 12.48
CA VAL A 125 -35.09 7.52 13.23
C VAL A 125 -33.98 6.86 14.05
N LEU A 126 -32.77 6.72 13.50
CA LEU A 126 -31.70 5.93 14.11
C LEU A 126 -30.63 6.78 14.81
N GLY A 127 -30.58 8.08 14.59
CA GLY A 127 -29.52 8.97 15.07
C GLY A 127 -28.15 8.68 14.43
N ILE A 128 -28.13 7.97 13.31
CA ILE A 128 -26.90 7.57 12.60
C ILE A 128 -26.62 8.58 11.49
N ARG A 129 -25.37 9.04 11.40
CA ARG A 129 -24.95 9.96 10.33
C ARG A 129 -25.27 9.41 8.93
N VAL A 130 -25.78 10.27 8.05
CA VAL A 130 -26.06 9.92 6.63
C VAL A 130 -24.87 9.24 5.93
N THR A 131 -23.64 9.62 6.24
CA THR A 131 -22.44 9.01 5.64
C THR A 131 -22.29 7.53 6.00
N ALA A 132 -22.63 7.16 7.24
CA ALA A 132 -22.66 5.78 7.68
C ALA A 132 -23.82 5.02 7.03
N ILE A 133 -25.03 5.61 6.97
CA ILE A 133 -26.20 5.00 6.30
C ILE A 133 -25.88 4.67 4.83
N LYS A 134 -25.31 5.62 4.07
CA LYS A 134 -24.90 5.40 2.67
C LYS A 134 -23.91 4.24 2.53
N SER A 135 -23.01 4.11 3.49
CA SER A 135 -22.01 3.05 3.53
C SER A 135 -22.63 1.70 3.88
N ILE A 136 -23.56 1.66 4.84
CA ILE A 136 -24.32 0.46 5.21
C ILE A 136 -25.09 -0.07 4.00
N ILE A 137 -25.84 0.80 3.32
CA ILE A 137 -26.66 0.43 2.16
C ILE A 137 -25.79 -0.12 1.02
N ARG A 138 -24.68 0.54 0.70
CA ARG A 138 -23.80 0.14 -0.41
C ARG A 138 -22.89 -1.05 -0.08
N ASP A 139 -22.19 -0.97 1.05
CA ASP A 139 -21.06 -1.84 1.36
C ASP A 139 -21.51 -3.10 2.11
N TYR A 140 -22.57 -3.02 2.93
CA TYR A 140 -23.03 -4.12 3.78
C TYR A 140 -24.31 -4.78 3.25
N LEU A 141 -25.34 -3.98 2.92
CA LEU A 141 -26.60 -4.50 2.37
C LEU A 141 -26.53 -4.77 0.86
N LYS A 142 -25.50 -4.25 0.18
CA LYS A 142 -25.30 -4.38 -1.28
C LYS A 142 -26.50 -3.89 -2.10
N LEU A 143 -27.22 -2.90 -1.59
CA LEU A 143 -28.37 -2.28 -2.24
C LEU A 143 -27.95 -1.05 -3.05
N ARG A 144 -28.77 -0.72 -4.05
CA ARG A 144 -28.62 0.46 -4.89
C ARG A 144 -29.96 1.19 -5.03
N ASN A 145 -29.91 2.51 -5.11
CA ASN A 145 -31.11 3.29 -5.43
C ASN A 145 -31.47 3.09 -6.90
N VAL A 146 -32.74 2.79 -7.16
CA VAL A 146 -33.30 2.65 -8.50
C VAL A 146 -34.52 3.57 -8.59
N CYS A 147 -34.67 4.28 -9.72
CA CYS A 147 -35.86 5.10 -9.95
C CYS A 147 -37.09 4.20 -10.11
N ALA A 148 -38.20 4.57 -9.46
CA ALA A 148 -39.46 3.89 -9.66
C ALA A 148 -39.90 3.96 -11.13
N ARG A 149 -40.52 2.90 -11.64
CA ARG A 149 -41.08 2.88 -12.99
C ARG A 149 -42.41 3.61 -13.00
N TRP A 150 -42.63 4.49 -13.98
CA TRP A 150 -43.91 5.17 -14.14
C TRP A 150 -45.01 4.17 -14.50
N VAL A 151 -46.15 4.27 -13.81
CA VAL A 151 -47.34 3.45 -14.03
C VAL A 151 -48.45 4.36 -14.57
N PRO A 152 -49.01 4.12 -15.77
CA PRO A 152 -49.90 5.08 -16.43
C PRO A 152 -51.26 5.31 -15.78
N HIS A 153 -51.76 4.34 -15.03
CA HIS A 153 -53.10 4.39 -14.47
C HIS A 153 -53.16 3.64 -13.14
N GLN A 154 -53.91 4.18 -12.18
CA GLN A 154 -54.20 3.52 -10.92
C GLN A 154 -55.40 2.59 -11.14
N LEU A 155 -55.19 1.29 -10.95
CA LEU A 155 -56.28 0.33 -11.02
C LEU A 155 -57.16 0.47 -9.78
N THR A 156 -58.47 0.61 -9.97
CA THR A 156 -59.47 0.51 -8.91
C THR A 156 -60.12 -0.87 -8.95
N ASP A 157 -60.35 -1.47 -7.79
CA ASP A 157 -61.13 -2.71 -7.70
C ASP A 157 -62.56 -2.44 -8.20
N LYS A 158 -63.06 -3.33 -9.06
CA LYS A 158 -64.41 -3.26 -9.63
C LYS A 158 -65.46 -3.76 -8.65
#